data_AF-R9K856-F1
#
_entry.id   AF-R9K856-F1
#
_cell.length_a   1.000
_cell.length_b   1.000
_cell.length_c   1.000
_cell.angle_alpha   90.00
_cell.angle_beta   90.00
_cell.angle_gamma   90.00
#
_symmetry.space_group_name_H-M   'P 1'
#
loop_
_entity.id
_entity.type
_entity.pdbx_description
1 polymer ?
#
loop_
_entity_poly.entity_id
_entity_poly.type
_entity_poly.pdbx_seq_one_letter_code
_entity_poly.pdbx_strand_id
1 'polypeptide(L)' 'MENKFDMPIGLSFQLGLNEKALSIYAKMDEDEKKQVVEAARNVSSKAEMQQLVTDLEHNFL' A
#
# COMPACT_ATOMS: atom_id res chain seq x y z
N MET A 1 -21.94 4.01 4.69
CA MET A 1 -20.62 4.51 4.29
C MET A 1 -19.96 3.37 3.56
N GLU A 2 -19.89 3.42 2.23
CA GLU A 2 -19.20 2.40 1.45
C GLU A 2 -17.72 2.45 1.79
N ASN A 3 -17.14 1.31 2.17
CA ASN A 3 -15.71 1.16 2.45
C ASN A 3 -14.93 1.50 1.18
N LYS A 4 -14.55 2.77 1.03
CA LYS A 4 -13.63 3.21 0.00
C LYS A 4 -12.29 2.53 0.27
N PHE A 5 -12.11 1.40 -0.41
CA PHE A 5 -10.97 0.52 -0.37
C PHE A 5 -10.79 -0.16 0.99
N ASP A 6 -11.48 -1.29 1.22
CA ASP A 6 -11.09 -2.21 2.30
C ASP A 6 -9.62 -2.59 2.12
N MET A 7 -8.77 -1.95 2.93
CA MET A 7 -7.34 -2.07 2.87
C MET A 7 -6.94 -3.45 3.41
N PRO A 8 -6.15 -4.24 2.68
CA PRO A 8 -5.65 -5.51 3.19
C PRO A 8 -4.87 -5.28 4.48
N ILE A 9 -5.12 -6.10 5.51
CA ILE A 9 -4.43 -6.00 6.81
C ILE A 9 -2.91 -6.01 6.64
N GLY A 10 -2.39 -6.83 5.73
CA GLY A 10 -0.96 -6.89 5.43
C GLY A 10 -0.40 -5.57 4.90
N LEU A 11 -1.17 -4.84 4.08
CA LEU A 11 -0.79 -3.53 3.57
C LEU A 11 -0.81 -2.48 4.70
N SER A 12 -1.89 -2.42 5.48
CA SER A 12 -1.99 -1.48 6.62
C SER A 12 -0.86 -1.69 7.61
N PHE A 13 -0.54 -2.95 7.91
CA PHE A 13 0.53 -3.31 8.84
C PHE A 13 1.90 -2.87 8.30
N GLN A 14 2.23 -3.19 7.05
CA GLN A 14 3.54 -2.86 6.47
C GLN A 14 3.72 -1.35 6.27
N LEU A 15 2.67 -0.62 5.90
CA LEU A 15 2.69 0.85 5.87
C LEU A 15 2.94 1.43 7.27
N GLY A 16 2.31 0.87 8.31
CA GLY A 16 2.55 1.30 9.69
C GLY A 16 3.99 1.08 10.17
N LEU A 17 4.73 0.15 9.54
CA LEU A 17 6.15 -0.09 9.82
C LEU A 17 7.10 0.77 8.97
N ASN A 18 6.60 1.43 7.92
CA ASN A 18 7.39 2.30 7.04
C ASN A 18 6.71 3.67 6.91
N GLU A 19 7.07 4.59 7.81
CA GLU A 19 6.50 5.96 7.87
C GLU A 19 6.63 6.72 6.55
N LYS A 20 7.73 6.49 5.80
CA LYS A 20 7.96 7.15 4.51
C LYS A 20 7.00 6.63 3.45
N ALA A 21 6.84 5.32 3.33
CA ALA A 21 5.86 4.71 2.43
C ALA A 21 4.42 5.12 2.80
N LEU A 22 4.10 5.19 4.10
CA LEU A 22 2.80 5.70 4.57
C LEU A 22 2.58 7.16 4.17
N SER A 23 3.60 8.02 4.30
CA SER A 23 3.52 9.43 3.90
C SER A 23 3.29 9.59 2.39
N ILE A 24 3.93 8.75 1.57
CA ILE A 24 3.72 8.72 0.12
C ILE A 24 2.30 8.24 -0.19
N TYR A 25 1.88 7.10 0.37
CA TYR A 25 0.53 6.56 0.21
C TYR A 25 -0.55 7.57 0.64
N ALA A 26 -0.32 8.33 1.71
CA ALA A 26 -1.28 9.33 2.17
C ALA A 26 -1.49 10.47 1.16
N LYS A 27 -0.44 10.84 0.41
CA LYS A 27 -0.44 11.91 -0.59
C LYS A 27 -0.97 11.47 -1.95
N MET A 28 -1.01 10.17 -2.22
CA MET A 28 -1.58 9.61 -3.44
C MET A 28 -3.05 10.01 -3.63
N ASP A 29 -3.46 10.15 -4.89
CA ASP A 29 -4.86 10.30 -5.23
C ASP A 29 -5.65 8.98 -5.08
N GLU A 30 -6.95 9.01 -5.34
CA GLU A 30 -7.83 7.84 -5.15
C GLU A 30 -7.51 6.71 -6.15
N ASP A 31 -7.07 7.04 -7.37
CA ASP A 31 -6.77 6.05 -8.40
C ASP A 31 -5.43 5.36 -8.11
N GLU A 32 -4.42 6.12 -7.69
CA GLU A 32 -3.14 5.59 -7.22
C GLU A 32 -3.34 4.70 -5.98
N LYS A 33 -4.09 5.16 -4.97
CA LYS A 33 -4.42 4.36 -3.78
C LYS A 33 -5.11 3.06 -4.15
N LYS A 34 -6.04 3.10 -5.11
CA LYS A 34 -6.74 1.91 -5.61
C LYS A 34 -5.76 0.91 -6.23
N GLN A 35 -4.82 1.36 -7.06
CA GLN A 35 -3.82 0.48 -7.68
C GLN A 35 -2.95 -0.21 -6.62
N VAL A 36 -2.52 0.53 -5.59
CA VAL A 36 -1.73 -0.05 -4.48
C VAL A 36 -2.53 -1.10 -3.72
N VAL A 37 -3.81 -0.82 -3.42
CA VAL A 37 -4.70 -1.76 -2.74
C VAL A 37 -4.96 -3.00 -3.59
N GLU A 38 -5.17 -2.85 -4.89
CA GLU A 38 -5.35 -3.97 -5.82
C GLU A 38 -4.07 -4.81 -5.96
N ALA A 39 -2.90 -4.19 -6.05
CA ALA A 39 -1.61 -4.89 -6.03
C ALA A 39 -1.45 -5.69 -4.73
N ALA A 40 -1.73 -5.09 -3.59
CA ALA A 40 -1.64 -5.74 -2.28
C ALA A 40 -2.59 -6.93 -2.13
N ARG A 41 -3.75 -6.94 -2.79
CA ARG A 41 -4.68 -8.08 -2.78
C ARG A 41 -4.18 -9.29 -3.58
N ASN A 42 -3.32 -9.05 -4.57
CA ASN A 42 -2.75 -10.09 -5.42
C ASN A 42 -1.44 -10.67 -4.87
N VAL A 43 -0.91 -10.08 -3.81
CA VAL A 43 0.28 -10.58 -3.11
C VAL A 43 -0.03 -11.88 -2.38
N SER A 44 0.87 -12.86 -2.51
CA SER A 44 0.71 -14.21 -1.95
C SER A 44 1.59 -14.47 -0.72
N SER A 45 2.57 -13.60 -0.45
CA SER A 45 3.53 -13.77 0.65
C SER A 45 3.86 -12.48 1.41
N LYS A 46 4.35 -12.64 2.65
CA LYS A 46 4.81 -11.52 3.48
C LYS A 46 5.97 -10.75 2.82
N ALA A 47 6.87 -11.46 2.15
CA ALA A 47 8.03 -10.86 1.49
C ALA A 47 7.61 -9.99 0.29
N GLU A 48 6.66 -10.48 -0.51
CA GLU A 48 6.07 -9.70 -1.61
C GLU A 48 5.33 -8.45 -1.10
N MET A 49 4.61 -8.54 0.03
CA MET A 49 3.94 -7.36 0.61
C MET A 49 4.95 -6.33 1.10
N GLN A 50 6.03 -6.79 1.72
CA GLN A 50 7.12 -5.93 2.15
C GLN A 50 7.78 -5.25 0.94
N GLN A 51 8.03 -5.99 -0.13
CA GLN A 51 8.58 -5.44 -1.37
C GLN A 51 7.66 -4.38 -1.97
N LEU A 52 6.35 -4.65 -2.06
CA LEU A 52 5.37 -3.68 -2.54
C LEU A 52 5.45 -2.36 -1.76
N VAL A 53 5.52 -2.41 -0.43
CA VAL A 53 5.63 -1.20 0.41
C VAL A 53 6.99 -0.53 0.28
N THR A 54 8.06 -1.31 0.13
CA THR A 54 9.40 -0.77 -0.18
C THR A 54 9.43 -0.10 -1.55
N ASP A 55 8.68 -0.60 -2.53
CA ASP A 55 8.59 0.03 -3.85
C ASP A 55 7.82 1.36 -3.81
N LEU A 56 6.81 1.49 -2.94
CA LEU A 56 6.15 2.78 -2.66
C LEU A 56 7.16 3.82 -2.17
N GLU A 57 8.13 3.40 -1.37
CA GLU A 57 9.16 4.29 -0.83
C GLU A 57 10.12 4.81 -1.92
N HIS A 58 10.43 3.98 -2.92
CA HIS A 58 11.53 4.21 -3.86
C HIS A 58 11.07 4.69 -5.25
N ASN A 59 9.88 4.28 -5.71
CA ASN A 59 9.50 4.36 -7.13
C ASN A 59 8.19 5.11 -7.43
N PHE A 60 7.43 5.54 -6.42
CA PHE A 60 6.25 6.40 -6.68
C PHE A 60 6.67 7.87 -6.79
N LEU A 61 7.11 8.26 -8.00
CA LEU A 61 7.36 9.63 -8.46
C LEU A 61 6.59 9.90 -9.75
#